data_AF-A0A946W6X4-F1
#
_entry.id   AF-A0A946W6X4-F1
#
_cell.length_a   1.000
_cell.length_b   1.000
_cell.length_c   1.000
_cell.angle_alpha   90.00
_cell.angle_beta   90.00
_cell.angle_gamma   90.00
#
_symmetry.space_group_name_H-M   'P 1'
#
loop_
_entity.id
_entity.type
_entity.pdbx_description
1 polymer ?
#
loop_
_entity_poly.entity_id
_entity_poly.type
_entity_poly.pdbx_seq_one_letter_code
_entity_poly.pdbx_strand_id
1 'polypeptide(L)' 'MKAIEINTKTNNKGQLKIDIPLKKRNKNVRVLILFSDEEDLIDDDKIWLYSNSQNPSFNFLSEPEENIYSLNDGEPLKND' A
#
# COMPACT_ATOMS: atom_id res chain seq x y z
N MET A 1 20.17 12.99 -19.29
CA MET A 1 19.08 12.09 -19.74
C MET A 1 17.80 12.90 -19.81
N LYS A 2 16.88 12.65 -20.76
CA LYS A 2 15.61 13.39 -20.86
C LYS A 2 14.47 12.42 -20.57
N ALA A 3 13.72 12.67 -19.49
CA ALA A 3 12.52 11.91 -19.15
C ALA A 3 11.31 12.50 -19.90
N ILE A 4 10.35 11.64 -20.22
CA ILE A 4 9.05 12.02 -20.77
C ILE A 4 8.02 11.39 -19.84
N GLU A 5 7.25 12.22 -19.15
CA GLU A 5 6.14 11.79 -18.29
C GLU A 5 4.84 11.79 -19.10
N ILE A 6 4.06 10.72 -18.99
CA ILE A 6 2.83 10.51 -19.74
C ILE A 6 1.78 9.99 -18.77
N ASN A 7 0.73 10.78 -18.56
CA ASN A 7 -0.44 10.35 -17.79
C ASN A 7 -1.40 9.60 -18.71
N THR A 8 -1.58 8.30 -18.47
CA THR A 8 -2.47 7.44 -19.24
C THR A 8 -2.99 6.30 -18.36
N LYS A 9 -4.01 5.57 -18.83
CA LYS A 9 -4.61 4.43 -18.14
C LYS A 9 -4.47 3.16 -18.96
N THR A 10 -4.40 2.01 -18.29
CA THR A 10 -4.51 0.71 -18.94
C THR A 10 -5.89 0.53 -19.56
N ASN A 11 -5.99 -0.25 -20.62
CA ASN A 11 -7.28 -0.62 -21.19
C ASN A 11 -7.97 -1.70 -20.33
N ASN A 12 -9.19 -2.09 -20.71
CA ASN A 12 -9.99 -3.11 -19.99
C ASN A 12 -9.36 -4.52 -19.98
N LYS A 13 -8.24 -4.73 -20.68
CA LYS A 13 -7.45 -5.97 -20.67
C LYS A 13 -6.14 -5.82 -19.87
N GLY A 14 -5.97 -4.72 -19.15
CA GLY A 14 -4.75 -4.41 -18.39
C GLY A 14 -3.56 -3.96 -19.24
N GLN A 15 -3.74 -3.65 -20.52
CA GLN A 15 -2.64 -3.31 -21.42
C GLN A 15 -2.41 -1.80 -21.49
N LEU A 16 -1.14 -1.39 -21.39
CA LEU A 16 -0.71 -0.02 -21.59
C LEU A 16 -0.34 0.20 -23.07
N LYS A 17 -1.07 1.08 -23.76
CA LYS A 17 -0.73 1.48 -25.14
C LYS A 17 0.02 2.81 -25.13
N ILE A 18 1.27 2.81 -25.58
CA ILE A 18 2.12 4.01 -25.69
C ILE A 18 2.28 4.34 -27.19
N ASP A 19 1.40 5.17 -27.73
CA ASP A 19 1.36 5.54 -29.15
C ASP A 19 1.75 7.01 -29.33
N ILE A 20 3.00 7.34 -28.96
CA ILE A 20 3.50 8.72 -28.95
C ILE A 20 4.66 8.84 -29.94
N PRO A 21 4.57 9.75 -30.93
CA PRO A 21 5.63 9.94 -31.89
C PRO A 21 6.84 10.60 -31.19
N LEU A 22 7.94 9.85 -31.08
CA LEU A 22 9.20 10.40 -30.59
C LEU A 22 9.90 11.17 -31.74
N LYS A 23 10.28 12.42 -31.49
CA LYS A 23 11.08 13.25 -32.43
C LYS A 23 12.54 12.76 -32.59
N LYS A 24 12.83 11.50 -32.25
CA LYS A 24 14.15 10.86 -32.30
C LYS A 24 14.02 9.50 -32.97
N ARG A 25 14.81 9.27 -34.02
CA ARG A 25 14.87 8.00 -34.76
C ARG A 25 16.10 7.20 -34.33
N ASN A 26 15.98 5.87 -34.28
CA ASN A 26 17.08 4.93 -34.00
C ASN A 26 17.87 5.23 -32.72
N LYS A 27 17.19 5.40 -31.58
CA LYS A 27 17.81 5.61 -30.27
C LYS A 27 17.35 4.57 -29.26
N ASN A 28 18.25 4.13 -28.40
CA ASN A 28 17.91 3.28 -27.26
C ASN A 28 17.12 4.11 -26.24
N VAL A 29 16.00 3.56 -25.78
CA VAL A 29 15.13 4.18 -24.79
C VAL A 29 14.93 3.22 -23.61
N ARG A 30 14.72 3.79 -22.42
CA ARG A 30 14.30 3.07 -21.22
C ARG A 30 12.91 3.58 -20.86
N VAL A 31 11.97 2.66 -20.65
CA VAL A 31 10.61 2.97 -20.19
C VAL A 31 10.53 2.64 -18.70
N LEU A 32 9.99 3.56 -17.90
CA LEU A 32 9.67 3.34 -16.50
C LEU A 32 8.15 3.41 -16.37
N ILE A 33 7.55 2.39 -15.76
CA ILE A 33 6.11 2.31 -15.47
C ILE A 33 5.97 2.38 -13.95
N LEU A 34 5.17 3.33 -13.46
CA LEU A 34 4.88 3.52 -12.05
C LEU A 34 3.39 3.22 -11.84
N PHE A 35 3.08 2.38 -10.85
CA PHE A 35 1.73 2.16 -10.38
C PHE A 35 1.54 2.89 -9.06
N SER A 36 0.33 3.35 -8.78
CA SER A 36 -0.03 3.87 -7.47
C SER A 36 -0.39 2.70 -6.57
N ASP A 37 0.30 2.56 -5.43
CA ASP A 37 0.10 1.49 -4.44
C ASP A 37 -1.23 1.62 -3.67
N GLU A 38 -2.18 2.44 -4.13
CA GLU A 38 -3.44 2.74 -3.43
C GLU A 38 -4.30 1.49 -3.16
N GLU A 39 -4.18 0.43 -3.96
CA GLU A 39 -4.84 -0.86 -3.72
C GLU A 39 -4.00 -1.84 -2.88
N ASP A 40 -2.67 -1.72 -2.88
CA ASP A 40 -1.76 -2.60 -2.13
C ASP A 40 -1.64 -2.18 -0.64
N LEU A 41 -1.88 -0.91 -0.32
CA LEU A 41 -1.87 -0.40 1.06
C LEU A 41 -2.92 -1.05 1.98
N ILE A 42 -4.05 -1.50 1.43
CA ILE A 42 -5.10 -2.19 2.21
C ILE A 42 -4.64 -3.60 2.63
N ASP A 43 -3.71 -4.19 1.87
CA ASP A 43 -3.17 -5.53 2.15
C ASP A 43 -1.96 -5.45 3.09
N ASP A 44 -1.14 -4.40 3.00
CA ASP A 44 0.05 -4.23 3.85
C ASP A 44 -0.28 -4.21 5.36
N ASP A 45 -1.29 -3.46 5.80
CA ASP A 45 -1.69 -3.43 7.21
C ASP A 45 -2.23 -4.77 7.69
N LYS A 46 -2.95 -5.50 6.83
CA LYS A 46 -3.46 -6.84 7.15
C LYS A 46 -2.35 -7.87 7.21
N ILE A 47 -1.40 -7.81 6.28
CA ILE A 47 -0.21 -8.66 6.24
C ILE A 47 0.67 -8.37 7.46
N TRP A 48 0.85 -7.10 7.81
CA TRP A 48 1.58 -6.68 9.00
C TRP A 48 0.90 -7.17 10.28
N LEU A 49 -0.41 -6.94 10.42
CA LEU A 49 -1.19 -7.40 11.58
C LEU A 49 -1.16 -8.93 11.70
N TYR A 50 -1.40 -9.65 10.60
CA TYR A 50 -1.36 -11.09 10.57
C TYR A 50 0.02 -11.63 10.98
N SER A 51 1.08 -11.09 10.37
CA SER A 51 2.47 -11.53 10.64
C SER A 51 2.88 -11.28 12.09
N ASN A 52 2.47 -10.15 12.69
CA ASN A 52 2.75 -9.87 14.09
C ASN A 52 1.88 -10.72 15.03
N SER A 53 0.61 -10.97 14.69
CA SER A 53 -0.30 -11.79 15.52
C SER A 53 0.15 -13.26 15.62
N GLN A 54 0.84 -13.78 14.61
CA GLN A 54 1.34 -15.15 14.58
C GLN A 54 2.79 -15.29 15.08
N ASN A 55 3.44 -14.19 15.47
CA ASN A 55 4.84 -14.22 15.86
C ASN A 55 4.98 -14.66 17.34
N PRO A 56 5.64 -15.80 17.62
CA PRO A 56 5.74 -16.35 18.97
C PRO A 56 6.51 -15.46 19.95
N SER A 57 7.29 -14.49 19.46
CA SER A 57 7.95 -13.49 20.30
C SER A 57 6.96 -12.61 21.08
N PHE A 58 5.71 -12.55 20.61
CA PHE A 58 4.62 -11.77 21.23
C PHE A 58 3.63 -12.61 22.02
N ASN A 59 3.88 -13.91 22.25
CA ASN A 59 2.97 -14.77 23.00
C ASN A 59 2.66 -14.23 24.41
N PHE A 60 3.60 -13.50 25.03
CA PHE A 60 3.41 -12.88 26.34
C PHE A 60 2.23 -11.90 26.38
N LEU A 61 1.88 -11.25 25.26
CA LEU A 61 0.73 -10.34 25.17
C LEU A 61 -0.62 -11.05 25.36
N SER A 62 -0.65 -12.39 25.34
CA SER A 62 -1.85 -13.18 25.62
C SER A 62 -2.06 -13.44 27.12
N GLU A 63 -1.09 -13.10 27.97
CA GLU A 63 -1.18 -13.32 29.41
C GLU A 63 -2.22 -12.39 30.06
N PRO A 64 -2.97 -12.86 31.08
CA PRO A 64 -4.00 -12.06 31.75
C PRO A 64 -3.51 -10.70 32.25
N GLU A 65 -2.25 -10.64 32.69
CA GLU A 65 -1.57 -9.46 33.24
C GLU A 65 -1.38 -8.33 32.20
N GLU A 66 -1.33 -8.67 30.92
CA GLU A 66 -1.17 -7.72 29.81
C GLU A 66 -2.51 -7.11 29.35
N ASN A 67 -3.65 -7.53 29.94
CA ASN A 67 -4.96 -6.92 29.68
C ASN A 67 -5.12 -5.62 30.47
N ILE A 68 -4.50 -4.55 29.97
CA ILE A 68 -4.45 -3.24 30.63
C ILE A 68 -5.71 -2.39 30.47
N TYR A 69 -6.71 -2.87 29.71
CA TYR A 69 -8.02 -2.21 29.56
C TYR A 69 -9.17 -3.18 29.85
N SER A 70 -10.14 -2.70 30.61
CA SER A 70 -11.40 -3.36 30.94
C SER A 70 -12.59 -2.62 30.29
N LEU A 71 -13.74 -3.30 30.19
CA LEU A 71 -14.97 -2.67 29.70
C LEU A 71 -15.47 -1.52 30.58
N ASN A 72 -15.01 -1.46 31.83
CA ASN A 72 -15.33 -0.38 32.75
C ASN A 72 -14.31 0.77 32.67
N ASP A 73 -13.27 0.62 31.85
CA ASP A 73 -12.23 1.63 31.69
C ASP A 73 -12.69 2.63 30.64
N GLY A 74 -13.02 3.84 31.09
CA GLY A 74 -13.44 4.93 30.22
C GLY A 74 -14.43 5.85 30.89
N GLU A 75 -14.45 7.11 30.46
CA GLU A 75 -15.50 8.05 30.84
C GLU A 75 -16.49 8.20 29.67
N PRO A 76 -17.78 8.47 29.95
CA PRO A 76 -18.74 8.77 28.89
C PRO A 76 -18.25 9.96 28.06
N LEU A 77 -18.25 9.80 26.73
CA LEU A 77 -18.02 10.92 25.83
C LEU A 77 -19.13 11.95 26.05
N LYS A 78 -18.78 13.11 26.63
CA LYS A 78 -19.67 14.28 26.63
C LYS A 78 -19.59 14.91 25.24
N ASN A 79 -20.72 14.98 24.55
CA ASN A 79 -20.82 15.74 23.30
C ASN A 79 -20.69 17.23 23.63
N ASP A 80 -19.69 17.90 23.05
CA ASP A 80 -19.64 19.36 22.92
C ASP A 80 -20.24 19.79 21.56
#